data_AF-A0A7S1U9F6-F1
#
_entry.id   AF-A0A7S1U9F6-F1
#
_cell.length_a   1.000
_cell.length_b   1.000
_cell.length_c   1.000
_cell.angle_alpha   90.00
_cell.angle_beta   90.00
_cell.angle_gamma   90.00
#
_symmetry.space_group_name_H-M   'P 1'
#
loop_
_entity.id
_entity.type
_entity.pdbx_description
1 polymer ?
#
loop_
_entity_poly.entity_id
_entity_poly.type
_entity_poly.pdbx_seq_one_letter_code
_entity_poly.pdbx_strand_id
1 'polypeptide(L)'
;MPRRRRHGYAKVEGDAPTASLYVSGVGAALGSQPGDVRAVFGEYGEVTDLEMPEDARFLFVSFDTAAAASAARAALDGQRPAALQDRRLFIRFAARRRGNAGEDDAGGDATSAAAAAGHQPACTSRTGYVEVPGLRVIDDFLSEEEEQRLLRGDLAESSAGWAPGKQGMSRRVQHWMRSFNYDSRKADLPAPAPPPWLLDLNRRVEAALDERFDQVTANEYYPGQGIAPHVDTIGAFGDVIVSLSLGSSTVMDFRLRGLQADLVDFKAVHLKQRSLLVLTGEARERWTHGISDRRIDTIDGEVVERGRRVSLTFRRVLEAGDAAAEKTPPSPLVSFDDVLKTPSVEREHVRKVYSAIAPHWTHTRARRGILWPAAREFLESRPFGSLVLDVGCGDGKYLGTNNASIVTLGVDTCLELLEYGRTGEHGDIHARAQTAEGRIRCDAATTSRKRRRESPGGGAAAAEALEAKPAVPLVSPHEVAAGDCVALPFRDGAFDAVICVAVLHHISTRERRIAALREFRRCVRKGGEVMVIVWALEQPTTSKRQFTEPDNLVSWRLQSRYAAPSPEGGGGGG
;
A
#
# COMPACT_ATOMS: atom_id res chain seq x y z
N MET A 1 -25.83 6.78 34.32
CA MET A 1 -26.18 5.99 33.11
C MET A 1 -25.63 4.59 33.27
N PRO A 2 -26.39 3.52 33.00
CA PRO A 2 -26.00 2.16 33.33
C PRO A 2 -24.75 1.78 32.53
N ARG A 3 -23.73 1.22 33.21
CA ARG A 3 -22.53 0.67 32.57
C ARG A 3 -22.97 -0.33 31.50
N ARG A 4 -22.80 -0.02 30.21
CA ARG A 4 -23.05 -0.98 29.13
C ARG A 4 -22.12 -2.17 29.34
N ARG A 5 -22.70 -3.37 29.47
CA ARG A 5 -21.96 -4.64 29.58
C ARG A 5 -21.01 -4.74 28.38
N ARG A 6 -19.72 -4.97 28.64
CA ARG A 6 -18.74 -5.30 27.61
C ARG A 6 -19.14 -6.66 27.00
N HIS A 7 -19.32 -6.72 25.69
CA HIS A 7 -19.58 -7.97 24.97
C HIS A 7 -18.39 -8.93 25.09
N GLY A 8 -18.67 -10.24 25.22
CA GLY A 8 -17.66 -11.26 25.48
C GLY A 8 -16.77 -11.58 24.28
N TYR A 9 -17.13 -11.09 23.09
CA TYR A 9 -16.49 -11.43 21.81
C TYR A 9 -15.96 -10.19 21.09
N ALA A 10 -14.84 -10.36 20.40
CA ALA A 10 -14.26 -9.39 19.48
C ALA A 10 -14.16 -10.00 18.08
N LYS A 11 -14.33 -9.14 17.07
CA LYS A 11 -14.09 -9.50 15.69
C LYS A 11 -12.60 -9.77 15.49
N VAL A 12 -12.25 -10.86 14.82
CA VAL A 12 -10.85 -11.16 14.46
C VAL A 12 -10.53 -10.47 13.13
N GLU A 13 -9.37 -9.83 13.03
CA GLU A 13 -8.82 -9.36 11.75
C GLU A 13 -8.17 -10.55 11.04
N GLY A 14 -8.76 -11.01 9.93
CA GLY A 14 -8.26 -12.13 9.11
C GLY A 14 -9.32 -13.20 8.80
N ASP A 15 -8.95 -14.16 7.95
CA ASP A 15 -9.81 -15.29 7.52
C ASP A 15 -9.52 -16.61 8.25
N ALA A 16 -8.69 -16.57 9.31
CA ALA A 16 -8.36 -17.74 10.10
C ALA A 16 -9.62 -18.33 10.77
N PRO A 17 -9.94 -19.63 10.56
CA PRO A 17 -11.12 -20.26 11.14
C PRO A 17 -11.15 -20.23 12.67
N THR A 18 -12.25 -19.77 13.24
CA THR A 18 -12.55 -19.82 14.67
C THR A 18 -13.90 -20.52 14.89
N ALA A 19 -14.09 -21.10 16.09
CA ALA A 19 -15.37 -21.72 16.46
C ALA A 19 -16.51 -20.70 16.65
N SER A 20 -16.20 -19.40 16.77
CA SER A 20 -17.20 -18.34 16.91
C SER A 20 -17.29 -17.48 15.65
N LEU A 21 -18.49 -17.01 15.34
CA LEU A 21 -18.80 -16.15 14.22
C LEU A 21 -19.47 -14.87 14.69
N TYR A 22 -19.07 -13.75 14.10
CA TYR A 22 -19.82 -12.51 14.08
C TYR A 22 -20.74 -12.51 12.85
N VAL A 23 -22.04 -12.32 13.07
CA VAL A 23 -23.06 -12.34 12.01
C VAL A 23 -23.77 -10.99 12.02
N SER A 24 -23.69 -10.24 10.93
CA SER A 24 -24.41 -8.98 10.76
C SER A 24 -25.49 -9.08 9.69
N GLY A 25 -26.52 -8.24 9.79
CA GLY A 25 -27.73 -8.37 8.96
C GLY A 25 -28.84 -9.18 9.64
N VAL A 26 -28.60 -9.68 10.86
CA VAL A 26 -29.50 -10.43 11.75
C VAL A 26 -29.32 -9.92 13.18
N GLY A 27 -30.33 -9.98 14.04
CA GLY A 27 -30.19 -9.58 15.45
C GLY A 27 -31.52 -9.11 16.05
N ALA A 28 -31.54 -8.88 17.36
CA ALA A 28 -32.76 -8.53 18.10
C ALA A 28 -33.45 -7.27 17.53
N ALA A 29 -32.67 -6.23 17.20
CA ALA A 29 -33.19 -4.98 16.60
C ALA A 29 -33.76 -5.16 15.19
N LEU A 30 -33.53 -6.33 14.56
CA LEU A 30 -34.09 -6.69 13.27
C LEU A 30 -35.26 -7.67 13.38
N GLY A 31 -35.70 -8.00 14.59
CA GLY A 31 -36.81 -8.92 14.84
C GLY A 31 -36.42 -10.40 14.82
N SER A 32 -35.13 -10.73 14.68
CA SER A 32 -34.66 -12.11 14.71
C SER A 32 -34.78 -12.70 16.13
N GLN A 33 -35.35 -13.89 16.25
CA GLN A 33 -35.48 -14.59 17.54
C GLN A 33 -34.32 -15.57 17.76
N PRO A 34 -33.88 -15.81 19.01
CA PRO A 34 -32.79 -16.75 19.27
C PRO A 34 -33.08 -18.18 18.80
N GLY A 35 -34.36 -18.60 18.81
CA GLY A 35 -34.79 -19.90 18.32
C GLY A 35 -34.55 -20.08 16.82
N ASP A 36 -34.90 -19.07 16.01
CA ASP A 36 -34.70 -19.08 14.56
C ASP A 36 -33.21 -19.10 14.20
N VAL A 37 -32.40 -18.35 14.96
CA VAL A 37 -30.94 -18.35 14.78
C VAL A 37 -30.36 -19.73 15.11
N ARG A 38 -30.79 -20.36 16.21
CA ARG A 38 -30.33 -21.71 16.56
C ARG A 38 -30.78 -22.77 15.55
N ALA A 39 -31.98 -22.64 14.98
CA ALA A 39 -32.45 -23.54 13.93
C ALA A 39 -31.60 -23.42 12.66
N VAL A 40 -31.36 -22.20 12.17
CA VAL A 40 -30.61 -21.96 10.93
C VAL A 40 -29.12 -22.31 11.09
N PHE A 41 -28.49 -21.90 12.18
CA PHE A 41 -27.06 -22.20 12.40
C PHE A 41 -26.83 -23.64 12.88
N GLY A 42 -27.81 -24.27 13.51
CA GLY A 42 -27.74 -25.64 14.02
C GLY A 42 -27.64 -26.72 12.93
N GLU A 43 -28.01 -26.42 11.68
CA GLU A 43 -27.85 -27.34 10.55
C GLU A 43 -26.38 -27.68 10.24
N TYR A 44 -25.44 -26.83 10.70
CA TYR A 44 -24.02 -26.93 10.39
C TYR A 44 -23.16 -27.46 11.56
N GLY A 45 -23.75 -27.63 12.74
CA GLY A 45 -23.09 -28.13 13.95
C GLY A 45 -23.76 -27.64 15.23
N GLU A 46 -23.30 -28.14 16.38
CA GLU A 46 -23.89 -27.78 17.68
C GLU A 46 -23.58 -26.32 18.05
N VAL A 47 -24.62 -25.50 18.28
CA VAL A 47 -24.47 -24.11 18.71
C VAL A 47 -24.28 -24.04 20.23
N THR A 48 -23.03 -23.91 20.67
CA THR A 48 -22.61 -23.88 22.08
C THR A 48 -22.88 -22.55 22.77
N ASP A 49 -22.86 -21.43 22.05
CA ASP A 49 -23.16 -20.11 22.61
C ASP A 49 -23.84 -19.21 21.57
N LEU A 50 -24.75 -18.35 22.03
CA LEU A 50 -25.44 -17.37 21.19
C LEU A 50 -25.60 -16.07 21.99
N GLU A 51 -24.82 -15.05 21.62
CA GLU A 51 -24.93 -13.70 22.18
C GLU A 51 -25.66 -12.79 21.18
N MET A 52 -26.88 -12.39 21.53
CA MET A 52 -27.70 -11.50 20.71
C MET A 52 -28.06 -10.24 21.51
N PRO A 53 -27.33 -9.12 21.34
CA PRO A 53 -27.60 -7.90 22.10
C PRO A 53 -28.97 -7.30 21.74
N GLU A 54 -29.73 -6.85 22.74
CA GLU A 54 -31.14 -6.42 22.63
C GLU A 54 -31.40 -5.32 21.59
N ASP A 55 -30.41 -4.43 21.33
CA ASP A 55 -30.50 -3.34 20.34
C ASP A 55 -29.55 -3.50 19.15
N ALA A 56 -29.01 -4.70 18.91
CA ALA A 56 -28.03 -4.93 17.85
C ALA A 56 -28.66 -5.48 16.56
N ARG A 57 -28.09 -5.05 15.43
CA ARG A 57 -28.30 -5.61 14.08
C ARG A 57 -27.25 -6.69 13.72
N PHE A 58 -26.65 -7.26 14.75
CA PHE A 58 -25.68 -8.34 14.68
C PHE A 58 -25.85 -9.28 15.87
N LEU A 59 -25.25 -10.47 15.79
CA LEU A 59 -25.12 -11.44 16.88
C LEU A 59 -23.76 -12.15 16.81
N PHE A 60 -23.41 -12.84 17.89
CA PHE A 60 -22.32 -13.80 17.90
C PHE A 60 -22.88 -15.20 18.11
N VAL A 61 -22.45 -16.15 17.28
CA VAL A 61 -22.81 -17.56 17.39
C VAL A 61 -21.52 -18.38 17.52
N SER A 62 -21.46 -19.27 18.50
CA SER A 62 -20.33 -20.17 18.71
C SER A 62 -20.76 -21.61 18.50
N PHE A 63 -19.88 -22.36 17.85
CA PHE A 63 -20.00 -23.79 17.60
C PHE A 63 -19.09 -24.59 18.53
N ASP A 64 -19.34 -25.89 18.60
CA ASP A 64 -18.45 -26.87 19.21
C ASP A 64 -17.08 -26.96 18.50
N THR A 65 -17.06 -26.76 17.17
CA THR A 65 -15.87 -26.87 16.34
C THR A 65 -15.69 -25.71 15.36
N ALA A 66 -14.43 -25.37 15.04
CA ALA A 66 -14.11 -24.39 13.99
C ALA A 66 -14.53 -24.86 12.58
N ALA A 67 -14.64 -26.18 12.37
CA ALA A 67 -15.13 -26.76 11.13
C ALA A 67 -16.62 -26.47 10.91
N ALA A 68 -17.45 -26.66 11.95
CA ALA A 68 -18.87 -26.32 11.92
C ALA A 68 -19.10 -24.83 11.64
N ALA A 69 -18.34 -23.95 12.33
CA ALA A 69 -18.38 -22.51 12.08
C ALA A 69 -17.96 -22.14 10.64
N SER A 70 -16.98 -22.83 10.07
CA SER A 70 -16.54 -22.62 8.69
C SER A 70 -17.60 -23.06 7.68
N ALA A 71 -18.27 -24.20 7.92
CA ALA A 71 -19.36 -24.69 7.10
C ALA A 71 -20.56 -23.74 7.12
N ALA A 72 -20.95 -23.27 8.30
CA ALA A 72 -22.03 -22.29 8.47
C ALA A 72 -21.70 -20.97 7.74
N ARG A 73 -20.47 -20.46 7.87
CA ARG A 73 -20.03 -19.25 7.16
C ARG A 73 -20.08 -19.45 5.64
N ALA A 74 -19.52 -20.54 5.12
CA ALA A 74 -19.48 -20.80 3.68
C ALA A 74 -20.89 -20.92 3.07
N ALA A 75 -21.84 -21.50 3.81
CA ALA A 75 -23.20 -21.69 3.32
C ALA A 75 -24.09 -20.45 3.47
N LEU A 76 -23.93 -19.67 4.54
CA LEU A 76 -24.86 -18.60 4.90
C LEU A 76 -24.35 -17.18 4.59
N ASP A 77 -23.03 -16.99 4.39
CA ASP A 77 -22.48 -15.66 4.10
C ASP A 77 -23.02 -15.12 2.76
N GLY A 78 -23.56 -13.90 2.79
CA GLY A 78 -24.19 -13.28 1.64
C GLY A 78 -25.58 -13.83 1.26
N GLN A 79 -26.12 -14.82 1.97
CA GLN A 79 -27.44 -15.40 1.74
C GLN A 79 -28.56 -14.66 2.49
N ARG A 80 -29.82 -14.97 2.14
CA ARG A 80 -31.03 -14.39 2.75
C ARG A 80 -31.96 -15.48 3.32
N PRO A 81 -31.71 -15.98 4.54
CA PRO A 81 -32.58 -16.99 5.12
C PRO A 81 -33.95 -16.38 5.47
N ALA A 82 -35.03 -16.98 4.97
CA ALA A 82 -36.39 -16.51 5.23
C ALA A 82 -36.73 -16.46 6.74
N ALA A 83 -36.26 -17.46 7.50
CA ALA A 83 -36.38 -17.52 8.95
C ALA A 83 -35.65 -16.36 9.68
N LEU A 84 -34.70 -15.70 9.03
CA LEU A 84 -33.95 -14.56 9.56
C LEU A 84 -34.34 -13.25 8.85
N GLN A 85 -35.65 -13.08 8.62
CA GLN A 85 -36.26 -11.84 8.12
C GLN A 85 -35.88 -11.51 6.68
N ASP A 86 -35.51 -12.51 5.87
CA ASP A 86 -35.14 -12.38 4.44
C ASP A 86 -34.06 -11.31 4.18
N ARG A 87 -33.15 -11.17 5.14
CA ARG A 87 -32.06 -10.20 5.11
C ARG A 87 -30.74 -10.85 4.76
N ARG A 88 -29.95 -10.10 4.00
CA ARG A 88 -28.62 -10.55 3.61
C ARG A 88 -27.70 -10.61 4.83
N LEU A 89 -27.13 -11.78 5.09
CA LEU A 89 -26.17 -11.98 6.16
C LEU A 89 -24.75 -11.62 5.72
N PHE A 90 -23.95 -11.11 6.64
CA PHE A 90 -22.50 -10.97 6.48
C PHE A 90 -21.81 -11.61 7.69
N ILE A 91 -21.03 -12.65 7.44
CA ILE A 91 -20.49 -13.56 8.44
C ILE A 91 -18.97 -13.50 8.43
N ARG A 92 -18.38 -13.32 9.63
CA ARG A 92 -16.92 -13.31 9.82
C ARG A 92 -16.55 -14.10 11.06
N PHE A 93 -15.32 -14.59 11.11
CA PHE A 93 -14.78 -15.25 12.30
C PHE A 93 -14.63 -14.25 13.47
N ALA A 94 -14.87 -14.74 14.68
CA ALA A 94 -14.83 -13.97 15.94
C ALA A 94 -14.09 -14.76 17.02
N ALA A 95 -13.48 -14.06 17.97
CA ALA A 95 -12.78 -14.66 19.10
C ALA A 95 -13.32 -14.09 20.42
N ARG A 96 -13.36 -14.94 21.43
CA ARG A 96 -13.73 -14.54 22.79
C ARG A 96 -12.62 -13.66 23.38
N ARG A 97 -12.97 -12.52 23.97
CA ARG A 97 -12.01 -11.64 24.64
C ARG A 97 -11.46 -12.34 25.89
N ARG A 98 -10.14 -12.49 26.00
CA ARG A 98 -9.49 -12.81 27.28
C ARG A 98 -9.59 -11.59 28.19
N GLY A 99 -10.15 -11.74 29.39
CA GLY A 99 -10.18 -10.67 30.39
C GLY A 99 -8.79 -10.54 31.04
N ASN A 100 -8.23 -9.32 31.05
CA ASN A 100 -7.04 -9.02 31.85
C ASN A 100 -7.46 -8.65 33.28
N ALA A 101 -6.95 -9.40 34.24
CA ALA A 101 -6.68 -8.91 35.58
C ALA A 101 -5.65 -7.77 35.51
N GLY A 102 -5.78 -6.80 36.40
CA GLY A 102 -5.13 -5.49 36.30
C GLY A 102 -3.64 -5.50 36.62
N GLU A 103 -3.00 -4.40 36.24
CA GLU A 103 -1.84 -3.85 36.91
C GLU A 103 -1.75 -2.35 36.56
N ASP A 104 -1.62 -1.56 37.62
CA ASP A 104 -1.58 -0.12 37.65
C ASP A 104 -0.16 0.41 37.37
N ASP A 105 -0.15 1.68 36.95
CA ASP A 105 0.75 2.76 37.40
C ASP A 105 1.99 3.23 36.59
N ALA A 106 2.04 4.57 36.53
CA ALA A 106 3.15 5.51 36.33
C ALA A 106 3.97 5.46 35.02
N GLY A 107 4.32 6.57 34.34
CA GLY A 107 4.19 8.00 34.61
C GLY A 107 5.23 8.78 33.78
N GLY A 108 4.91 10.02 33.39
CA GLY A 108 5.84 11.09 32.96
C GLY A 108 6.43 10.97 31.55
N ASP A 109 6.75 12.03 30.82
CA ASP A 109 6.54 13.47 31.00
C ASP A 109 6.82 14.13 29.63
N ALA A 110 6.22 15.28 29.37
CA ALA A 110 6.38 16.02 28.14
C ALA A 110 7.61 16.94 28.19
N THR A 111 8.29 17.17 27.07
CA THR A 111 8.83 18.51 26.72
C THR A 111 9.15 18.63 25.22
N SER A 112 8.75 19.79 24.71
CA SER A 112 8.91 20.41 23.38
C SER A 112 10.39 20.65 22.97
N ALA A 113 10.81 21.05 21.77
CA ALA A 113 10.23 21.80 20.65
C ALA A 113 11.18 21.71 19.43
N ALA A 114 10.66 21.85 18.20
CA ALA A 114 11.40 22.46 17.08
C ALA A 114 10.44 22.90 15.96
N ALA A 115 10.59 24.14 15.51
CA ALA A 115 9.75 24.83 14.55
C ALA A 115 10.23 24.68 13.08
N ALA A 116 9.28 24.93 12.17
CA ALA A 116 9.45 25.38 10.78
C ALA A 116 10.01 24.38 9.73
N ALA A 117 9.10 23.57 9.17
CA ALA A 117 9.11 23.13 7.76
C ALA A 117 7.67 22.68 7.40
N GLY A 118 7.24 22.93 6.16
CA GLY A 118 5.86 22.74 5.67
C GLY A 118 5.22 21.42 6.15
N HIS A 119 4.18 21.53 6.96
CA HIS A 119 3.54 20.40 7.60
C HIS A 119 2.74 19.59 6.58
N GLN A 120 3.19 18.36 6.29
CA GLN A 120 2.31 17.32 5.81
C GLN A 120 1.21 17.05 6.87
N PRO A 121 -0.03 16.73 6.49
CA PRO A 121 -1.09 16.43 7.45
C PRO A 121 -0.68 15.30 8.38
N ALA A 122 -0.90 15.47 9.68
CA ALA A 122 -0.78 14.39 10.66
C ALA A 122 -1.73 13.25 10.27
N CYS A 123 -1.15 12.21 9.66
CA CYS A 123 -1.85 11.01 9.24
C CYS A 123 -2.12 10.12 10.46
N THR A 124 -3.32 9.53 10.52
CA THR A 124 -3.60 8.49 11.51
C THR A 124 -2.65 7.31 11.28
N SER A 125 -2.04 6.81 12.37
CA SER A 125 -0.88 5.91 12.45
C SER A 125 -0.87 4.56 11.69
N ARG A 126 -1.70 4.33 10.66
CA ARG A 126 -1.60 3.13 9.81
C ARG A 126 -1.52 3.39 8.31
N THR A 127 -1.77 4.62 7.83
CA THR A 127 -1.73 4.98 6.40
C THR A 127 -0.74 6.11 6.09
N GLY A 128 0.22 6.38 7.00
CA GLY A 128 1.22 7.45 6.85
C GLY A 128 1.95 7.40 5.50
N TYR A 129 2.25 6.19 5.04
CA TYR A 129 2.94 5.90 3.80
C TYR A 129 2.15 6.20 2.51
N VAL A 130 0.83 6.41 2.58
CA VAL A 130 0.03 6.75 1.39
C VAL A 130 0.05 8.27 1.22
N GLU A 131 0.64 8.74 0.14
CA GLU A 131 0.56 10.15 -0.25
C GLU A 131 -0.68 10.38 -1.10
N VAL A 132 -1.35 11.51 -0.86
CA VAL A 132 -2.47 11.99 -1.68
C VAL A 132 -2.02 13.31 -2.32
N PRO A 133 -1.50 13.30 -3.56
CA PRO A 133 -0.98 14.50 -4.18
C PRO A 133 -2.03 15.61 -4.27
N GLY A 134 -1.67 16.82 -3.83
CA GLY A 134 -2.58 17.96 -3.80
C GLY A 134 -3.50 18.03 -2.57
N LEU A 135 -3.37 17.11 -1.60
CA LEU A 135 -4.03 17.20 -0.31
C LEU A 135 -3.14 17.91 0.71
N ARG A 136 -3.67 18.93 1.40
CA ARG A 136 -3.00 19.62 2.52
C ARG A 136 -3.98 19.87 3.66
N VAL A 137 -3.48 19.90 4.89
CA VAL A 137 -4.26 20.29 6.08
C VAL A 137 -3.47 21.37 6.80
N ILE A 138 -4.11 22.50 7.07
CA ILE A 138 -3.57 23.60 7.87
C ILE A 138 -4.22 23.51 9.24
N ASP A 139 -3.46 23.06 10.23
CA ASP A 139 -3.92 23.02 11.62
C ASP A 139 -4.04 24.43 12.20
N ASP A 140 -4.93 24.59 13.19
CA ASP A 140 -5.14 25.83 13.94
C ASP A 140 -5.31 27.09 13.08
N PHE A 141 -6.05 26.97 11.96
CA PHE A 141 -6.39 28.09 11.07
C PHE A 141 -7.26 29.15 11.77
N LEU A 142 -8.06 28.70 12.74
CA LEU A 142 -8.80 29.57 13.67
C LEU A 142 -8.28 29.39 15.09
N SER A 143 -8.46 30.44 15.89
CA SER A 143 -8.36 30.37 17.35
C SER A 143 -9.57 29.68 17.98
N GLU A 144 -9.44 29.25 19.23
CA GLU A 144 -10.54 28.64 19.98
C GLU A 144 -11.69 29.63 20.19
N GLU A 145 -11.39 30.89 20.47
CA GLU A 145 -12.38 31.95 20.66
C GLU A 145 -13.22 32.18 19.38
N GLU A 146 -12.57 32.19 18.22
CA GLU A 146 -13.23 32.32 16.91
C GLU A 146 -14.14 31.13 16.63
N GLU A 147 -13.66 29.91 16.85
CA GLU A 147 -14.46 28.69 16.70
C GLU A 147 -15.71 28.73 17.60
N GLN A 148 -15.55 29.15 18.86
CA GLN A 148 -16.64 29.22 19.81
C GLN A 148 -17.68 30.28 19.42
N ARG A 149 -17.23 31.45 18.93
CA ARG A 149 -18.12 32.49 18.40
C ARG A 149 -18.92 31.98 17.21
N LEU A 150 -18.26 31.29 16.28
CA LEU A 150 -18.91 30.71 15.11
C LEU A 150 -19.97 29.67 15.50
N LEU A 151 -19.66 28.75 16.42
CA LEU A 151 -20.56 27.65 16.79
C LEU A 151 -21.74 28.07 17.68
N ARG A 152 -21.53 29.02 18.60
CA ARG A 152 -22.55 29.44 19.59
C ARG A 152 -23.40 30.61 19.13
N GLY A 153 -22.88 31.49 18.27
CA GLY A 153 -23.61 32.64 17.74
C GLY A 153 -23.87 32.47 16.25
N ASP A 154 -22.88 32.85 15.44
CA ASP A 154 -23.00 33.10 14.01
C ASP A 154 -23.66 31.98 13.17
N LEU A 155 -23.36 30.71 13.45
CA LEU A 155 -23.99 29.55 12.79
C LEU A 155 -25.31 29.11 13.43
N ALA A 156 -25.53 29.39 14.71
CA ALA A 156 -26.76 29.07 15.43
C ALA A 156 -27.89 30.05 15.09
N GLU A 157 -27.54 31.33 14.86
CA GLU A 157 -28.45 32.44 14.56
C GLU A 157 -28.58 32.73 13.05
N SER A 158 -27.94 31.92 12.21
CA SER A 158 -27.95 32.03 10.75
C SER A 158 -29.37 32.03 10.17
N SER A 159 -29.68 33.08 9.39
CA SER A 159 -30.94 33.24 8.65
C SER A 159 -31.17 32.20 7.55
N ALA A 160 -30.15 31.40 7.20
CA ALA A 160 -30.24 30.39 6.14
C ALA A 160 -31.09 29.17 6.54
N GLY A 161 -31.34 28.96 7.85
CA GLY A 161 -32.12 27.85 8.38
C GLY A 161 -31.47 26.47 8.14
N TRP A 162 -31.40 25.63 9.18
CA TRP A 162 -30.92 24.26 8.98
C TRP A 162 -31.99 23.43 8.25
N ALA A 163 -31.79 23.18 6.96
CA ALA A 163 -32.63 22.24 6.22
C ALA A 163 -32.22 20.79 6.55
N PRO A 164 -33.18 19.87 6.73
CA PRO A 164 -32.89 18.45 6.59
C PRO A 164 -32.20 18.25 5.24
N GLY A 165 -31.13 17.46 5.18
CA GLY A 165 -30.59 17.06 3.90
C GLY A 165 -31.67 16.39 3.03
N LYS A 166 -31.46 16.30 1.73
CA LYS A 166 -32.39 15.65 0.79
C LYS A 166 -32.77 14.25 1.29
N GLN A 167 -33.95 13.74 0.91
CA GLN A 167 -34.43 12.39 1.29
C GLN A 167 -33.29 11.34 1.23
N GLY A 168 -32.90 10.81 2.40
CA GLY A 168 -31.77 9.87 2.54
C GLY A 168 -30.47 10.44 3.12
N MET A 169 -30.35 11.76 3.30
CA MET A 169 -29.24 12.40 4.01
C MET A 169 -29.58 12.53 5.50
N SER A 170 -28.78 11.90 6.36
CA SER A 170 -28.94 12.02 7.82
C SER A 170 -28.43 13.35 8.39
N ARG A 171 -27.53 14.02 7.66
CA ARG A 171 -26.88 15.28 8.07
C ARG A 171 -27.67 16.52 7.63
N ARG A 172 -27.51 17.63 8.36
CA ARG A 172 -28.11 18.93 8.03
C ARG A 172 -27.15 19.76 7.18
N VAL A 173 -27.70 20.58 6.28
CA VAL A 173 -26.90 21.37 5.32
C VAL A 173 -27.43 22.81 5.23
N GLN A 174 -26.52 23.77 5.07
CA GLN A 174 -26.83 25.15 4.67
C GLN A 174 -25.93 25.57 3.49
N HIS A 175 -26.44 26.44 2.64
CA HIS A 175 -25.70 26.99 1.50
C HIS A 175 -25.77 28.52 1.51
N TRP A 176 -24.69 29.20 1.13
CA TRP A 176 -24.64 30.65 0.92
C TRP A 176 -24.02 30.99 -0.43
N MET A 177 -24.31 32.21 -0.89
CA MET A 177 -23.89 32.79 -2.17
C MET A 177 -24.52 32.09 -3.38
N ARG A 178 -24.26 30.79 -3.56
CA ARG A 178 -24.91 29.92 -4.54
C ARG A 178 -25.35 28.61 -3.89
N SER A 179 -26.54 28.12 -4.24
CA SER A 179 -27.09 26.87 -3.70
C SER A 179 -26.78 25.72 -4.66
N PHE A 180 -26.33 24.60 -4.10
CA PHE A 180 -26.01 23.41 -4.88
C PHE A 180 -27.26 22.57 -5.12
N ASN A 181 -27.63 22.42 -6.38
CA ASN A 181 -28.69 21.53 -6.81
C ASN A 181 -28.14 20.10 -6.94
N TYR A 182 -28.59 19.22 -6.04
CA TYR A 182 -28.14 17.82 -5.99
C TYR A 182 -28.66 16.95 -7.15
N ASP A 183 -29.72 17.36 -7.86
CA ASP A 183 -30.21 16.65 -9.06
C ASP A 183 -29.38 17.00 -10.30
N SER A 184 -29.21 18.31 -10.55
CA SER A 184 -28.43 18.78 -11.71
C SER A 184 -26.93 18.76 -11.47
N ARG A 185 -26.50 18.58 -10.21
CA ARG A 185 -25.12 18.68 -9.74
C ARG A 185 -24.45 20.00 -10.11
N LYS A 186 -25.22 21.08 -10.10
CA LYS A 186 -24.76 22.45 -10.39
C LYS A 186 -24.98 23.35 -9.18
N ALA A 187 -24.12 24.35 -9.02
CA ALA A 187 -24.26 25.40 -8.00
C ALA A 187 -24.81 26.69 -8.64
N ASP A 188 -26.02 26.61 -9.19
CA ASP A 188 -26.62 27.65 -10.03
C ASP A 188 -27.91 28.26 -9.43
N LEU A 189 -28.36 27.77 -8.28
CA LEU A 189 -29.58 28.27 -7.63
C LEU A 189 -29.30 29.45 -6.70
N PRO A 190 -30.24 30.40 -6.54
CA PRO A 190 -30.13 31.48 -5.56
C PRO A 190 -29.94 30.90 -4.15
N ALA A 191 -28.98 31.43 -3.39
CA ALA A 191 -28.81 31.15 -1.97
C ALA A 191 -28.95 32.43 -1.15
N PRO A 192 -29.18 32.33 0.17
CA PRO A 192 -29.13 33.48 1.07
C PRO A 192 -27.81 34.25 0.91
N ALA A 193 -27.91 35.58 1.04
CA ALA A 193 -26.74 36.43 1.12
C ALA A 193 -25.85 35.97 2.30
N PRO A 194 -24.53 35.87 2.11
CA PRO A 194 -23.63 35.49 3.19
C PRO A 194 -23.67 36.55 4.31
N PRO A 195 -23.80 36.14 5.58
CA PRO A 195 -23.70 37.08 6.70
C PRO A 195 -22.29 37.70 6.79
N PRO A 196 -22.12 38.86 7.45
CA PRO A 196 -20.83 39.56 7.52
C PRO A 196 -19.67 38.71 8.02
N TRP A 197 -19.90 37.88 9.05
CA TRP A 197 -18.88 36.97 9.59
C TRP A 197 -18.38 35.98 8.53
N LEU A 198 -19.24 35.54 7.63
CA LEU A 198 -18.89 34.58 6.58
C LEU A 198 -18.08 35.27 5.47
N LEU A 199 -18.39 36.52 5.16
CA LEU A 199 -17.59 37.33 4.24
C LEU A 199 -16.18 37.58 4.78
N ASP A 200 -16.05 37.87 6.08
CA ASP A 200 -14.76 38.04 6.74
C ASP A 200 -13.93 36.75 6.74
N LEU A 201 -14.57 35.63 7.06
CA LEU A 201 -13.94 34.32 7.00
C LEU A 201 -13.55 33.94 5.58
N ASN A 202 -14.41 34.20 4.59
CA ASN A 202 -14.12 33.94 3.18
C ASN A 202 -12.87 34.71 2.73
N ARG A 203 -12.78 36.02 3.03
CA ARG A 203 -11.61 36.84 2.69
C ARG A 203 -10.31 36.29 3.29
N ARG A 204 -10.36 35.75 4.51
CA ARG A 204 -9.18 35.11 5.14
C ARG A 204 -8.78 33.83 4.43
N VAL A 205 -9.75 32.99 4.06
CA VAL A 205 -9.48 31.74 3.32
C VAL A 205 -8.95 32.05 1.92
N GLU A 206 -9.54 33.03 1.22
CA GLU A 206 -9.07 33.52 -0.07
C GLU A 206 -7.63 34.04 0.01
N ALA A 207 -7.32 34.89 1.00
CA ALA A 207 -5.97 35.42 1.20
C ALA A 207 -4.94 34.34 1.56
N ALA A 208 -5.34 33.29 2.29
CA ALA A 208 -4.44 32.20 2.67
C ALA A 208 -4.07 31.28 1.49
N LEU A 209 -4.90 31.25 0.45
CA LEU A 209 -4.75 30.32 -0.68
C LEU A 209 -4.53 31.01 -2.04
N ASP A 210 -4.60 32.34 -2.08
CA ASP A 210 -4.58 33.15 -3.30
C ASP A 210 -5.61 32.68 -4.34
N GLU A 211 -6.84 32.42 -3.86
CA GLU A 211 -7.93 31.85 -4.65
C GLU A 211 -9.25 32.54 -4.29
N ARG A 212 -10.23 32.55 -5.20
CA ARG A 212 -11.54 33.16 -4.95
C ARG A 212 -12.63 32.11 -4.74
N PHE A 213 -13.52 32.36 -3.78
CA PHE A 213 -14.62 31.45 -3.47
C PHE A 213 -15.96 32.21 -3.46
N ASP A 214 -16.92 31.68 -4.22
CA ASP A 214 -18.25 32.27 -4.42
C ASP A 214 -19.39 31.28 -4.09
N GLN A 215 -19.06 30.17 -3.43
CA GLN A 215 -19.99 29.17 -2.92
C GLN A 215 -19.49 28.61 -1.60
N VAL A 216 -20.35 28.64 -0.56
CA VAL A 216 -20.05 28.01 0.73
C VAL A 216 -21.16 27.04 1.13
N THR A 217 -20.77 25.83 1.53
CA THR A 217 -21.68 24.82 2.09
C THR A 217 -21.31 24.51 3.55
N ALA A 218 -22.23 24.73 4.49
CA ALA A 218 -22.11 24.17 5.83
C ALA A 218 -22.71 22.76 5.87
N ASN A 219 -21.96 21.80 6.41
CA ASN A 219 -22.47 20.47 6.75
C ASN A 219 -22.36 20.28 8.26
N GLU A 220 -23.43 19.82 8.91
CA GLU A 220 -23.39 19.47 10.32
C GLU A 220 -23.66 17.99 10.55
N TYR A 221 -22.78 17.40 11.35
CA TYR A 221 -22.74 15.98 11.66
C TYR A 221 -22.89 15.80 13.17
N TYR A 222 -23.80 14.92 13.56
CA TYR A 222 -23.87 14.35 14.89
C TYR A 222 -23.15 13.00 14.95
N PRO A 223 -22.78 12.51 16.15
CA PRO A 223 -22.07 11.25 16.29
C PRO A 223 -22.83 10.09 15.64
N GLY A 224 -22.15 9.35 14.76
CA GLY A 224 -22.75 8.28 13.95
C GLY A 224 -23.12 8.69 12.53
N GLN A 225 -23.13 9.99 12.21
CA GLN A 225 -23.40 10.49 10.86
C GLN A 225 -22.11 10.73 10.08
N GLY A 226 -22.19 10.52 8.77
CA GLY A 226 -21.09 10.70 7.86
C GLY A 226 -21.52 11.17 6.47
N ILE A 227 -20.63 10.99 5.51
CA ILE A 227 -20.85 11.26 4.10
C ILE A 227 -20.19 10.15 3.28
N ALA A 228 -20.96 9.54 2.39
CA ALA A 228 -20.47 8.47 1.53
C ALA A 228 -19.26 8.96 0.68
N PRO A 229 -18.31 8.08 0.34
CA PRO A 229 -17.19 8.42 -0.51
C PRO A 229 -17.66 9.03 -1.84
N HIS A 230 -17.18 10.22 -2.16
CA HIS A 230 -17.55 10.95 -3.38
C HIS A 230 -16.41 11.86 -3.84
N VAL A 231 -16.54 12.38 -5.06
CA VAL A 231 -15.73 13.50 -5.56
C VAL A 231 -16.69 14.66 -5.79
N ASP A 232 -16.25 15.88 -5.47
CA ASP A 232 -17.00 17.07 -5.79
C ASP A 232 -17.16 17.20 -7.32
N THR A 233 -18.26 17.81 -7.77
CA THR A 233 -18.61 17.76 -9.20
C THR A 233 -17.59 18.55 -10.04
N ILE A 234 -16.79 17.83 -10.83
CA ILE A 234 -15.64 18.39 -11.56
C ILE A 234 -16.02 19.57 -12.45
N GLY A 235 -17.16 19.51 -13.13
CA GLY A 235 -17.66 20.56 -14.02
C GLY A 235 -18.48 21.65 -13.33
N ALA A 236 -18.69 21.58 -12.01
CA ALA A 236 -19.43 22.59 -11.26
C ALA A 236 -18.52 23.53 -10.47
N PHE A 237 -17.32 23.08 -10.10
CA PHE A 237 -16.42 23.80 -9.21
C PHE A 237 -15.00 23.91 -9.76
N GLY A 238 -14.26 24.92 -9.33
CA GLY A 238 -12.86 25.15 -9.67
C GLY A 238 -11.89 24.07 -9.18
N ASP A 239 -10.60 24.35 -9.32
CA ASP A 239 -9.51 23.40 -9.05
C ASP A 239 -9.12 23.30 -7.58
N VAL A 240 -9.56 24.26 -6.78
CA VAL A 240 -9.30 24.33 -5.34
C VAL A 240 -10.61 24.17 -4.59
N ILE A 241 -10.65 23.21 -3.68
CA ILE A 241 -11.74 23.02 -2.74
C ILE A 241 -11.17 23.04 -1.33
N VAL A 242 -11.86 23.76 -0.44
CA VAL A 242 -11.39 23.99 0.93
C VAL A 242 -12.48 23.61 1.89
N SER A 243 -12.16 22.94 3.00
CA SER A 243 -13.11 22.61 4.05
C SER A 243 -12.55 22.91 5.44
N LEU A 244 -13.14 23.89 6.12
CA LEU A 244 -12.85 24.23 7.50
C LEU A 244 -13.62 23.30 8.43
N SER A 245 -12.95 22.66 9.40
CA SER A 245 -13.57 21.78 10.39
C SER A 245 -13.75 22.49 11.74
N LEU A 246 -14.94 22.43 12.33
CA LEU A 246 -15.30 23.08 13.60
C LEU A 246 -15.98 22.10 14.56
N GLY A 247 -15.82 22.33 15.86
CA GLY A 247 -16.45 21.58 16.93
C GLY A 247 -15.67 20.31 17.26
N SER A 248 -16.17 19.15 16.80
CA SER A 248 -15.48 17.88 16.97
C SER A 248 -14.52 17.58 15.83
N SER A 249 -13.36 17.00 16.14
CA SER A 249 -12.51 16.35 15.15
C SER A 249 -13.19 15.12 14.53
N THR A 250 -12.68 14.69 13.38
CA THR A 250 -13.12 13.46 12.70
C THR A 250 -11.99 12.90 11.85
N VAL A 251 -12.09 11.62 11.48
CA VAL A 251 -11.29 11.05 10.39
C VAL A 251 -12.08 11.08 9.08
N MET A 252 -11.44 11.60 8.03
CA MET A 252 -11.90 11.56 6.65
C MET A 252 -11.10 10.52 5.87
N ASP A 253 -11.82 9.68 5.13
CA ASP A 253 -11.32 8.55 4.37
C ASP A 253 -11.15 8.97 2.90
N PHE A 254 -9.94 8.88 2.37
CA PHE A 254 -9.59 9.13 0.97
C PHE A 254 -9.31 7.82 0.23
N ARG A 255 -9.89 7.64 -0.96
CA ARG A 255 -9.66 6.47 -1.82
C ARG A 255 -9.49 6.84 -3.27
N LEU A 256 -8.42 6.36 -3.91
CA LEU A 256 -8.18 6.59 -5.34
C LEU A 256 -9.21 5.80 -6.17
N ARG A 257 -9.79 6.45 -7.18
CA ARG A 257 -10.77 5.80 -8.09
C ARG A 257 -10.07 4.87 -9.08
N GLY A 258 -10.71 3.73 -9.39
CA GLY A 258 -10.33 2.87 -10.52
C GLY A 258 -9.39 1.71 -10.21
N LEU A 259 -8.94 1.57 -8.95
CA LEU A 259 -8.14 0.44 -8.48
C LEU A 259 -8.97 -0.38 -7.49
N GLN A 260 -8.88 -1.71 -7.59
CA GLN A 260 -9.67 -2.66 -6.79
C GLN A 260 -9.39 -2.45 -5.30
N ALA A 261 -10.42 -2.57 -4.47
CA ALA A 261 -10.46 -2.19 -3.05
C ALA A 261 -9.43 -2.90 -2.13
N ASP A 262 -8.66 -3.83 -2.69
CA ASP A 262 -7.82 -4.78 -1.97
C ASP A 262 -6.32 -4.43 -2.08
N LEU A 263 -5.96 -3.45 -2.90
CA LEU A 263 -4.57 -2.99 -3.12
C LEU A 263 -4.40 -1.53 -2.68
N VAL A 264 -4.19 -1.33 -1.38
CA VAL A 264 -3.52 -0.20 -0.69
C VAL A 264 -3.59 1.23 -1.29
N ASP A 265 -4.78 1.69 -1.69
CA ASP A 265 -5.06 3.08 -2.13
C ASP A 265 -6.02 3.82 -1.17
N PHE A 266 -5.80 3.65 0.14
CA PHE A 266 -6.62 4.23 1.20
C PHE A 266 -5.77 5.11 2.12
N LYS A 267 -6.20 6.37 2.30
CA LYS A 267 -5.60 7.30 3.25
C LYS A 267 -6.66 7.78 4.24
N ALA A 268 -6.43 7.53 5.53
CA ALA A 268 -7.22 8.14 6.59
C ALA A 268 -6.53 9.43 7.05
N VAL A 269 -7.26 10.54 7.01
CA VAL A 269 -6.78 11.87 7.40
C VAL A 269 -7.53 12.34 8.64
N HIS A 270 -6.79 12.65 9.71
CA HIS A 270 -7.38 13.25 10.90
C HIS A 270 -7.61 14.74 10.64
N LEU A 271 -8.87 15.15 10.64
CA LEU A 271 -9.27 16.54 10.56
C LEU A 271 -9.56 17.04 11.98
N LYS A 272 -8.59 17.75 12.55
CA LYS A 272 -8.75 18.40 13.86
C LYS A 272 -9.80 19.52 13.76
N GLN A 273 -10.39 19.87 14.90
CA GLN A 273 -11.13 21.11 14.99
C GLN A 273 -10.23 22.32 14.66
N ARG A 274 -10.80 23.39 14.10
CA ARG A 274 -10.12 24.59 13.59
C ARG A 274 -9.13 24.37 12.44
N SER A 275 -9.07 23.17 11.88
CA SER A 275 -8.21 22.86 10.75
C SER A 275 -8.87 23.16 9.40
N LEU A 276 -8.06 23.57 8.42
CA LEU A 276 -8.46 23.84 7.05
C LEU A 276 -7.91 22.73 6.13
N LEU A 277 -8.79 21.88 5.62
CA LEU A 277 -8.47 20.91 4.58
C LEU A 277 -8.45 21.60 3.21
N VAL A 278 -7.40 21.39 2.43
CA VAL A 278 -7.23 21.93 1.07
C VAL A 278 -7.04 20.79 0.09
N LEU A 279 -7.85 20.76 -0.95
CA LEU A 279 -7.81 19.77 -2.04
C LEU A 279 -7.52 20.48 -3.36
N THR A 280 -6.42 20.11 -4.01
CA THR A 280 -6.05 20.55 -5.36
C THR A 280 -5.63 19.36 -6.22
N GLY A 281 -5.60 19.55 -7.54
CA GLY A 281 -5.10 18.55 -8.49
C GLY A 281 -5.69 17.16 -8.26
N GLU A 282 -4.81 16.16 -8.06
CA GLU A 282 -5.22 14.77 -7.94
C GLU A 282 -6.19 14.51 -6.78
N ALA A 283 -5.93 15.09 -5.60
CA ALA A 283 -6.79 14.97 -4.42
C ALA A 283 -8.23 15.45 -4.67
N ARG A 284 -8.39 16.48 -5.52
CA ARG A 284 -9.67 17.08 -5.88
C ARG A 284 -10.38 16.31 -7.01
N GLU A 285 -9.63 15.70 -7.93
CA GLU A 285 -10.17 15.10 -9.16
C GLU A 285 -10.34 13.58 -9.11
N ARG A 286 -9.39 12.89 -8.47
CA ARG A 286 -9.26 11.42 -8.58
C ARG A 286 -9.50 10.69 -7.28
N TRP A 287 -9.31 11.35 -6.15
CA TRP A 287 -9.54 10.76 -4.84
C TRP A 287 -10.98 11.01 -4.40
N THR A 288 -11.70 9.94 -4.15
CA THR A 288 -12.95 10.03 -3.39
C THR A 288 -12.63 10.35 -1.94
N HIS A 289 -13.44 11.19 -1.31
CA HIS A 289 -13.36 11.49 0.10
C HIS A 289 -14.70 11.22 0.77
N GLY A 290 -14.67 10.73 2.01
CA GLY A 290 -15.85 10.39 2.77
C GLY A 290 -15.61 10.42 4.27
N ILE A 291 -16.69 10.54 5.04
CA ILE A 291 -16.64 10.37 6.50
C ILE A 291 -17.51 9.17 6.80
N SER A 292 -16.93 8.11 7.35
CA SER A 292 -17.68 6.90 7.69
C SER A 292 -18.75 7.18 8.76
N ASP A 293 -19.90 6.50 8.66
CA ASP A 293 -20.99 6.53 9.64
C ASP A 293 -20.56 5.80 10.93
N ARG A 294 -19.88 6.51 11.82
CA ARG A 294 -19.40 5.98 13.11
C ARG A 294 -19.41 7.03 14.21
N ARG A 295 -19.47 6.56 15.45
CA ARG A 295 -19.50 7.39 16.66
C ARG A 295 -18.13 7.62 17.27
N ILE A 296 -17.16 6.80 16.89
CA ILE A 296 -15.79 6.82 17.41
C ILE A 296 -14.81 6.72 16.24
N ASP A 297 -13.66 7.36 16.38
CA ASP A 297 -12.50 7.21 15.53
C ASP A 297 -11.36 6.56 16.33
N THR A 298 -10.45 5.86 15.63
CA THR A 298 -9.18 5.42 16.21
C THR A 298 -8.07 6.27 15.61
N ILE A 299 -7.42 7.07 16.45
CA ILE A 299 -6.40 8.04 16.07
C ILE A 299 -5.15 7.67 16.85
N ASP A 300 -4.10 7.24 16.16
CA ASP A 300 -2.83 6.87 16.77
C ASP A 300 -2.92 5.76 17.83
N GLY A 301 -3.92 4.88 17.68
CA GLY A 301 -4.21 3.79 18.63
C GLY A 301 -5.23 4.18 19.69
N GLU A 302 -5.48 5.46 19.89
CA GLU A 302 -6.43 6.00 20.86
C GLU A 302 -7.84 6.07 20.28
N VAL A 303 -8.83 5.73 21.11
CA VAL A 303 -10.24 5.82 20.73
C VAL A 303 -10.75 7.21 21.08
N VAL A 304 -11.13 7.97 20.06
CA VAL A 304 -11.67 9.33 20.19
C VAL A 304 -13.17 9.30 19.87
N GLU A 305 -14.00 9.76 20.80
CA GLU A 305 -15.43 9.90 20.56
C GLU A 305 -15.70 11.13 19.69
N ARG A 306 -16.56 10.97 18.67
CA ARG A 306 -17.05 12.10 17.89
C ARG A 306 -18.10 12.86 18.70
N GLY A 307 -18.01 14.18 18.66
CA GLY A 307 -19.04 15.11 19.09
C GLY A 307 -19.80 15.72 17.90
N ARG A 308 -20.47 16.85 18.13
CA ARG A 308 -21.08 17.66 17.06
C ARG A 308 -19.97 18.30 16.23
N ARG A 309 -19.94 18.03 14.93
CA ARG A 309 -19.00 18.63 13.97
C ARG A 309 -19.75 19.48 12.97
N VAL A 310 -19.25 20.68 12.70
CA VAL A 310 -19.67 21.50 11.57
C VAL A 310 -18.49 21.64 10.62
N SER A 311 -18.72 21.60 9.31
CA SER A 311 -17.70 21.98 8.32
C SER A 311 -18.22 23.00 7.32
N LEU A 312 -17.39 24.00 7.03
CA LEU A 312 -17.64 25.02 6.01
C LEU A 312 -16.77 24.71 4.79
N THR A 313 -17.41 24.32 3.69
CA THR A 313 -16.72 23.99 2.44
C THR A 313 -16.84 25.14 1.45
N PHE A 314 -15.71 25.72 1.04
CA PHE A 314 -15.58 26.86 0.15
C PHE A 314 -15.17 26.39 -1.25
N ARG A 315 -15.84 26.91 -2.28
CA ARG A 315 -15.64 26.54 -3.69
C ARG A 315 -15.85 27.73 -4.61
N ARG A 316 -15.15 27.72 -5.74
CA ARG A 316 -15.45 28.60 -6.90
C ARG A 316 -16.39 27.86 -7.84
N VAL A 317 -17.50 28.45 -8.24
CA VAL A 317 -18.41 27.87 -9.23
C VAL A 317 -17.86 28.14 -10.63
N LEU A 318 -17.94 27.14 -11.51
CA LEU A 318 -17.59 27.30 -12.93
C LEU A 318 -18.83 27.77 -13.71
N GLU A 319 -18.68 28.83 -14.50
CA GLU A 319 -19.73 29.32 -15.39
C GLU A 319 -19.65 28.68 -16.79
N ALA A 320 -20.70 28.84 -17.60
CA ALA A 320 -20.84 28.18 -18.91
C ALA A 320 -19.78 28.58 -19.96
N GLY A 321 -18.81 29.44 -19.63
CA GLY A 321 -17.63 29.77 -20.44
C GLY A 321 -16.29 29.36 -19.83
N ASP A 322 -16.26 28.97 -18.55
CA ASP A 322 -15.02 28.59 -17.85
C ASP A 322 -14.51 27.19 -18.24
N ALA A 323 -15.32 26.43 -18.97
CA ALA A 323 -15.03 25.05 -19.40
C ALA A 323 -13.97 24.95 -20.52
N ALA A 324 -13.39 26.06 -20.97
CA ALA A 324 -12.58 26.14 -22.19
C ALA A 324 -11.09 26.51 -21.99
N ALA A 325 -10.56 26.47 -20.77
CA ALA A 325 -9.11 26.30 -20.63
C ALA A 325 -8.80 24.82 -20.87
N GLU A 326 -7.99 24.49 -21.88
CA GLU A 326 -7.42 23.15 -22.09
C GLU A 326 -6.69 22.70 -20.83
N LYS A 327 -7.44 22.12 -19.88
CA LYS A 327 -6.84 21.33 -18.82
C LYS A 327 -6.30 20.11 -19.53
N THR A 328 -4.97 19.95 -19.48
CA THR A 328 -4.35 18.68 -19.83
C THR A 328 -5.16 17.60 -19.13
N PRO A 329 -5.83 16.69 -19.87
CA PRO A 329 -6.72 15.74 -19.23
C PRO A 329 -5.90 15.01 -18.17
N PRO A 330 -6.41 14.87 -16.94
CA PRO A 330 -5.76 14.00 -15.98
C PRO A 330 -5.51 12.68 -16.71
N SER A 331 -4.25 12.24 -16.77
CA SER A 331 -3.85 10.96 -17.39
C SER A 331 -4.94 9.93 -17.10
N PRO A 332 -5.55 9.32 -18.14
CA PRO A 332 -6.75 8.54 -17.99
C PRO A 332 -6.55 7.51 -16.87
N LEU A 333 -7.60 7.27 -16.07
CA LEU A 333 -7.60 6.18 -15.11
C LEU A 333 -7.40 4.88 -15.89
N VAL A 334 -6.16 4.40 -15.93
CA VAL A 334 -5.85 3.08 -16.47
C VAL A 334 -6.47 2.09 -15.49
N SER A 335 -7.45 1.31 -15.95
CA SER A 335 -8.08 0.31 -15.08
C SER A 335 -7.02 -0.67 -14.57
N PHE A 336 -7.22 -1.28 -13.40
CA PHE A 336 -6.30 -2.30 -12.91
C PHE A 336 -6.09 -3.42 -13.95
N ASP A 337 -7.15 -3.81 -14.65
CA ASP A 337 -7.06 -4.78 -15.75
C ASP A 337 -6.14 -4.30 -16.87
N ASP A 338 -6.14 -3.01 -17.19
CA ASP A 338 -5.25 -2.43 -18.19
C ASP A 338 -3.81 -2.27 -17.67
N VAL A 339 -3.62 -2.05 -16.37
CA VAL A 339 -2.30 -2.09 -15.72
C VAL A 339 -1.74 -3.50 -15.78
N LEU A 340 -2.54 -4.54 -15.57
CA LEU A 340 -2.07 -5.93 -15.63
C LEU A 340 -1.77 -6.41 -17.06
N LYS A 341 -2.47 -5.86 -18.07
CA LYS A 341 -2.19 -6.17 -19.48
C LYS A 341 -0.80 -5.67 -19.87
N THR A 342 0.04 -6.59 -20.35
CA THR A 342 1.35 -6.24 -20.90
C THR A 342 1.18 -5.46 -22.23
N PRO A 343 1.65 -4.20 -22.31
CA PRO A 343 1.60 -3.40 -23.53
C PRO A 343 2.30 -4.08 -24.72
N SER A 344 1.88 -3.78 -25.96
CA SER A 344 2.52 -4.32 -27.17
C SER A 344 4.01 -3.99 -27.23
N VAL A 345 4.40 -2.77 -26.87
CA VAL A 345 5.80 -2.33 -26.83
C VAL A 345 6.66 -3.20 -25.90
N GLU A 346 6.16 -3.56 -24.72
CA GLU A 346 6.86 -4.46 -23.79
C GLU A 346 6.92 -5.89 -24.36
N ARG A 347 5.81 -6.39 -24.93
CA ARG A 347 5.77 -7.73 -25.55
C ARG A 347 6.76 -7.86 -26.70
N GLU A 348 6.84 -6.84 -27.56
CA GLU A 348 7.63 -6.87 -28.80
C GLU A 348 9.10 -6.56 -28.58
N HIS A 349 9.41 -5.57 -27.74
CA HIS A 349 10.78 -5.07 -27.60
C HIS A 349 11.48 -5.48 -26.31
N VAL A 350 10.76 -6.06 -25.34
CA VAL A 350 11.34 -6.60 -24.11
C VAL A 350 11.21 -8.12 -24.12
N ARG A 351 9.99 -8.65 -24.02
CA ARG A 351 9.77 -10.11 -23.84
C ARG A 351 10.33 -10.93 -25.00
N LYS A 352 9.94 -10.62 -26.25
CA LYS A 352 10.45 -11.32 -27.43
C LYS A 352 11.98 -11.22 -27.56
N VAL A 353 12.56 -10.07 -27.22
CA VAL A 353 14.01 -9.86 -27.31
C VAL A 353 14.74 -10.71 -26.27
N TYR A 354 14.32 -10.69 -25.01
CA TYR A 354 14.94 -11.49 -23.95
C TYR A 354 14.80 -12.99 -24.20
N SER A 355 13.62 -13.49 -24.61
CA SER A 355 13.45 -14.89 -24.99
C SER A 355 14.35 -15.28 -26.18
N ALA A 356 14.48 -14.43 -27.20
CA ALA A 356 15.33 -14.73 -28.36
C ALA A 356 16.83 -14.74 -28.04
N ILE A 357 17.28 -13.90 -27.09
CA ILE A 357 18.69 -13.83 -26.71
C ILE A 357 19.06 -14.75 -25.55
N ALA A 358 18.09 -15.30 -24.81
CA ALA A 358 18.32 -16.14 -23.63
C ALA A 358 19.38 -17.24 -23.86
N PRO A 359 19.38 -18.00 -24.97
CA PRO A 359 20.41 -19.03 -25.22
C PRO A 359 21.85 -18.48 -25.32
N HIS A 360 22.00 -17.21 -25.70
CA HIS A 360 23.30 -16.56 -25.90
C HIS A 360 23.62 -15.51 -24.82
N TRP A 361 22.64 -15.09 -24.04
CA TRP A 361 22.74 -14.08 -22.98
C TRP A 361 23.75 -14.49 -21.91
N THR A 362 23.67 -15.76 -21.53
CA THR A 362 24.54 -16.54 -20.65
C THR A 362 26.04 -16.30 -20.93
N HIS A 363 26.41 -16.03 -22.19
CA HIS A 363 27.80 -15.89 -22.61
C HIS A 363 28.41 -14.49 -22.44
N THR A 364 27.61 -13.43 -22.22
CA THR A 364 28.09 -12.04 -22.28
C THR A 364 28.29 -11.35 -20.93
N ARG A 365 27.54 -11.73 -19.90
CA ARG A 365 27.61 -11.10 -18.57
C ARG A 365 27.82 -12.09 -17.42
N ALA A 366 27.23 -13.28 -17.46
CA ALA A 366 27.35 -14.26 -16.39
C ALA A 366 28.79 -14.80 -16.23
N ARG A 367 29.51 -15.01 -17.33
CA ARG A 367 30.92 -15.47 -17.32
C ARG A 367 31.91 -14.53 -16.62
N ARG A 368 31.52 -13.29 -16.31
CA ARG A 368 32.41 -12.34 -15.62
C ARG A 368 32.32 -12.44 -14.10
N GLY A 369 31.27 -13.03 -13.51
CA GLY A 369 31.11 -13.11 -12.05
C GLY A 369 31.04 -11.75 -11.33
N ILE A 370 30.81 -10.66 -12.07
CA ILE A 370 30.79 -9.29 -11.53
C ILE A 370 29.35 -8.94 -11.13
N LEU A 371 29.07 -9.01 -9.83
CA LEU A 371 27.88 -8.39 -9.23
C LEU A 371 28.06 -6.87 -9.23
N TRP A 372 26.95 -6.14 -9.35
CA TRP A 372 27.00 -4.70 -9.16
C TRP A 372 27.35 -4.40 -7.70
N PRO A 373 28.32 -3.51 -7.40
CA PRO A 373 28.79 -3.30 -6.03
C PRO A 373 27.69 -3.03 -5.02
N ALA A 374 26.75 -2.13 -5.34
CA ALA A 374 25.61 -1.82 -4.48
C ALA A 374 24.70 -3.03 -4.24
N ALA A 375 24.45 -3.85 -5.28
CA ALA A 375 23.63 -5.05 -5.13
C ALA A 375 24.33 -6.12 -4.28
N ARG A 376 25.64 -6.28 -4.45
CA ARG A 376 26.46 -7.16 -3.63
C ARG A 376 26.43 -6.74 -2.17
N GLU A 377 26.74 -5.48 -1.87
CA GLU A 377 26.78 -4.94 -0.51
C GLU A 377 25.42 -5.08 0.18
N PHE A 378 24.33 -4.80 -0.55
CA PHE A 378 22.98 -4.97 -0.03
C PHE A 378 22.71 -6.43 0.38
N LEU A 379 23.04 -7.41 -0.48
CA LEU A 379 22.85 -8.84 -0.19
C LEU A 379 23.77 -9.33 0.93
N GLU A 380 25.02 -8.88 0.97
CA GLU A 380 26.01 -9.26 2.00
C GLU A 380 25.66 -8.67 3.37
N SER A 381 25.03 -7.48 3.42
CA SER A 381 24.59 -6.86 4.67
C SER A 381 23.35 -7.50 5.31
N ARG A 382 22.68 -8.43 4.62
CA ARG A 382 21.44 -9.03 5.11
C ARG A 382 21.71 -9.94 6.33
N PRO A 383 20.87 -9.88 7.38
CA PRO A 383 20.97 -10.76 8.54
C PRO A 383 20.89 -12.25 8.18
N PHE A 384 21.45 -13.10 9.04
CA PHE A 384 21.30 -14.55 8.95
C PHE A 384 19.82 -14.95 8.93
N GLY A 385 19.46 -15.87 8.03
CA GLY A 385 18.12 -16.38 7.82
C GLY A 385 17.22 -15.49 6.96
N SER A 386 17.71 -14.36 6.43
CA SER A 386 16.88 -13.46 5.62
C SER A 386 16.41 -14.14 4.33
N LEU A 387 15.13 -14.00 4.01
CA LEU A 387 14.52 -14.40 2.75
C LEU A 387 14.47 -13.21 1.79
N VAL A 388 15.14 -13.31 0.65
CA VAL A 388 15.30 -12.23 -0.33
C VAL A 388 14.68 -12.62 -1.66
N LEU A 389 13.87 -11.74 -2.23
CA LEU A 389 13.31 -11.89 -3.57
C LEU A 389 14.12 -11.10 -4.60
N ASP A 390 14.58 -11.75 -5.67
CA ASP A 390 15.15 -11.11 -6.86
C ASP A 390 14.08 -10.99 -7.96
N VAL A 391 13.60 -9.78 -8.19
CA VAL A 391 12.55 -9.48 -9.17
C VAL A 391 13.15 -9.14 -10.52
N GLY A 392 12.76 -9.93 -11.52
CA GLY A 392 13.39 -9.99 -12.84
C GLY A 392 14.78 -10.62 -12.75
N CYS A 393 14.87 -11.77 -12.08
CA CYS A 393 16.13 -12.44 -11.77
C CYS A 393 16.90 -12.93 -13.00
N GLY A 394 16.24 -12.99 -14.17
CA GLY A 394 16.82 -13.49 -15.41
C GLY A 394 17.45 -14.86 -15.24
N ASP A 395 18.74 -14.96 -15.56
CA ASP A 395 19.57 -16.17 -15.46
C ASP A 395 20.02 -16.50 -14.04
N GLY A 396 19.45 -15.86 -13.03
CA GLY A 396 19.74 -16.13 -11.61
C GLY A 396 21.05 -15.53 -11.13
N LYS A 397 21.57 -14.48 -11.77
CA LYS A 397 22.84 -13.83 -11.45
C LYS A 397 23.05 -13.54 -9.96
N TYR A 398 22.00 -13.17 -9.22
CA TYR A 398 22.07 -12.83 -7.80
C TYR A 398 21.61 -13.97 -6.88
N LEU A 399 21.13 -15.09 -7.45
CA LEU A 399 20.64 -16.22 -6.68
C LEU A 399 21.81 -17.06 -6.12
N GLY A 400 21.71 -17.43 -4.85
CA GLY A 400 22.71 -18.22 -4.15
C GLY A 400 24.12 -17.62 -4.15
N THR A 401 24.24 -16.30 -4.28
CA THR A 401 25.54 -15.62 -4.30
C THR A 401 26.00 -15.16 -2.91
N ASN A 402 27.32 -15.26 -2.66
CA ASN A 402 28.17 -14.61 -1.64
C ASN A 402 27.80 -14.64 -0.14
N ASN A 403 26.55 -14.91 0.22
CA ASN A 403 26.11 -14.96 1.60
C ASN A 403 25.33 -16.26 1.84
N ALA A 404 26.03 -17.28 2.33
CA ALA A 404 25.41 -18.56 2.69
C ALA A 404 24.40 -18.44 3.85
N SER A 405 24.29 -17.28 4.48
CA SER A 405 23.32 -17.03 5.55
C SER A 405 21.96 -16.56 5.06
N ILE A 406 21.74 -16.32 3.77
CA ILE A 406 20.44 -15.89 3.25
C ILE A 406 19.84 -16.89 2.27
N VAL A 407 18.52 -16.84 2.14
CA VAL A 407 17.76 -17.62 1.15
C VAL A 407 17.29 -16.66 0.07
N THR A 408 17.61 -16.95 -1.18
CA THR A 408 17.20 -16.13 -2.33
C THR A 408 16.21 -16.89 -3.19
N LEU A 409 15.11 -16.24 -3.57
CA LEU A 409 14.16 -16.72 -4.57
C LEU A 409 14.12 -15.76 -5.75
N GLY A 410 14.12 -16.29 -6.97
CA GLY A 410 14.05 -15.50 -8.20
C GLY A 410 12.65 -15.50 -8.82
N VAL A 411 12.24 -14.38 -9.41
CA VAL A 411 11.03 -14.32 -10.26
C VAL A 411 11.33 -13.61 -11.57
N ASP A 412 10.88 -14.17 -12.70
CA ASP A 412 11.01 -13.53 -14.01
C ASP A 412 9.83 -13.91 -14.93
N THR A 413 9.64 -13.13 -16.01
CA THR A 413 8.68 -13.44 -17.07
C THR A 413 9.29 -14.28 -18.20
N CYS A 414 10.61 -14.31 -18.34
CA CYS A 414 11.33 -15.05 -19.38
C CYS A 414 11.64 -16.47 -18.91
N LEU A 415 10.82 -17.42 -19.36
CA LEU A 415 10.95 -18.84 -19.00
C LEU A 415 12.30 -19.41 -19.40
N GLU A 416 12.83 -19.00 -20.55
CA GLU A 416 14.11 -19.48 -21.06
C GLU A 416 15.28 -19.07 -20.14
N LEU A 417 15.25 -17.86 -19.58
CA LEU A 417 16.26 -17.42 -18.61
C LEU A 417 16.10 -18.13 -17.25
N LEU A 418 14.86 -18.35 -16.81
CA LEU A 418 14.59 -19.08 -15.57
C LEU A 418 15.11 -20.52 -15.61
N GLU A 419 15.11 -21.18 -16.77
CA GLU A 419 15.70 -22.51 -16.93
C GLU A 419 17.20 -22.51 -16.59
N TYR A 420 17.96 -21.50 -17.05
CA TYR A 420 19.38 -21.32 -16.67
C TYR A 420 19.53 -20.94 -15.20
N GLY A 421 18.65 -20.08 -14.69
CA GLY A 421 18.64 -19.71 -13.27
C GLY A 421 18.42 -20.91 -12.36
N ARG A 422 17.59 -21.88 -12.75
CA ARG A 422 17.31 -23.08 -11.95
C ARG A 422 18.51 -24.04 -11.88
N THR A 423 19.28 -24.18 -12.95
CA THR A 423 20.39 -25.17 -13.01
C THR A 423 21.65 -24.70 -12.30
N GLY A 424 21.77 -23.41 -11.97
CA GLY A 424 22.87 -22.89 -11.17
C GLY A 424 24.23 -22.92 -11.85
N GLU A 425 24.28 -23.00 -13.19
CA GLU A 425 25.54 -23.01 -13.97
C GLU A 425 26.41 -21.74 -13.79
N HIS A 426 25.94 -20.76 -13.02
CA HIS A 426 26.65 -19.52 -12.66
C HIS A 426 26.97 -19.36 -11.18
N GLY A 427 26.41 -20.17 -10.28
CA GLY A 427 26.65 -20.06 -8.83
C GLY A 427 28.04 -20.49 -8.38
N ASP A 428 28.79 -21.21 -9.23
CA ASP A 428 30.02 -21.91 -8.87
C ASP A 428 31.31 -21.22 -9.38
N ILE A 429 31.28 -19.92 -9.70
CA ILE A 429 32.50 -19.20 -10.11
C ILE A 429 33.32 -18.74 -8.89
N HIS A 430 32.66 -18.36 -7.79
CA HIS A 430 33.34 -17.88 -6.57
C HIS A 430 33.79 -19.02 -5.64
N ALA A 431 33.03 -20.11 -5.53
CA ALA A 431 33.48 -21.30 -4.79
C ALA A 431 34.69 -22.00 -5.47
N ARG A 432 34.77 -21.95 -6.80
CA ARG A 432 35.94 -22.40 -7.56
C ARG A 432 37.14 -21.45 -7.46
N ALA A 433 36.92 -20.14 -7.33
CA ALA A 433 38.00 -19.17 -7.11
C ALA A 433 38.67 -19.34 -5.73
N GLN A 434 37.88 -19.55 -4.67
CA GLN A 434 38.40 -19.77 -3.32
C GLN A 434 39.14 -21.10 -3.15
N THR A 435 38.76 -22.14 -3.89
CA THR A 435 39.49 -23.43 -3.90
C THR A 435 40.75 -23.40 -4.77
N ALA A 436 40.83 -22.50 -5.75
CA ALA A 436 42.01 -22.31 -6.61
C ALA A 436 43.10 -21.43 -5.96
N GLU A 437 42.73 -20.44 -5.15
CA GLU A 437 43.69 -19.55 -4.46
C GLU A 437 44.49 -20.26 -3.34
N GLY A 438 44.05 -21.44 -2.88
CA GLY A 438 44.81 -22.29 -1.96
C GLY A 438 45.97 -23.07 -2.61
N ARG A 439 46.23 -22.91 -3.91
CA ARG A 439 47.26 -23.68 -4.65
C ARG A 439 48.28 -22.84 -5.41
N ILE A 440 48.41 -21.56 -5.10
CA ILE A 440 49.56 -20.76 -5.55
C ILE A 440 50.73 -21.04 -4.61
N ARG A 441 51.69 -21.82 -5.12
CA ARG A 441 53.02 -21.99 -4.53
C ARG A 441 53.64 -20.61 -4.30
N CYS A 442 53.89 -20.26 -3.05
CA CYS A 442 54.85 -19.21 -2.72
C CYS A 442 56.26 -19.78 -2.93
N ASP A 443 56.86 -19.50 -4.09
CA ASP A 443 58.31 -19.57 -4.26
C ASP A 443 58.82 -18.30 -4.96
N ALA A 444 59.86 -17.72 -4.34
CA ALA A 444 60.68 -16.55 -4.70
C ALA A 444 59.99 -15.16 -4.51
N ALA A 445 60.59 -14.16 -3.85
CA ALA A 445 62.01 -13.91 -3.61
C ALA A 445 62.27 -12.93 -2.43
N THR A 446 63.41 -13.16 -1.76
CA THR A 446 64.34 -12.20 -1.11
C THR A 446 63.85 -11.30 0.06
N THR A 447 64.36 -11.57 1.27
CA THR A 447 65.40 -10.73 1.93
C THR A 447 65.87 -11.31 3.29
N SER A 448 67.17 -11.62 3.36
CA SER A 448 68.14 -11.36 4.44
C SER A 448 67.87 -11.72 5.93
N ARG A 449 68.82 -12.51 6.48
CA ARG A 449 69.22 -12.70 7.91
C ARG A 449 68.24 -13.57 8.73
N LYS A 450 68.64 -14.55 9.55
CA LYS A 450 69.89 -14.79 10.27
C LYS A 450 69.88 -16.28 10.70
N ARG A 451 71.02 -16.96 10.62
CA ARG A 451 71.23 -18.33 11.11
C ARG A 451 70.96 -18.41 12.62
N ARG A 452 70.26 -19.47 13.07
CA ARG A 452 70.57 -20.16 14.32
C ARG A 452 70.21 -21.65 14.18
N ARG A 453 71.23 -22.49 14.41
CA ARG A 453 71.15 -23.95 14.56
C ARG A 453 70.47 -24.26 15.89
N GLU A 454 69.62 -25.28 15.93
CA GLU A 454 69.49 -26.22 17.05
C GLU A 454 68.83 -27.53 16.55
N SER A 455 69.25 -28.64 17.16
CA SER A 455 69.15 -30.04 16.73
C SER A 455 67.83 -30.74 17.15
N PRO A 456 67.54 -31.98 16.70
CA PRO A 456 66.21 -32.58 16.76
C PRO A 456 65.94 -33.30 18.09
N GLY A 457 64.79 -33.02 18.70
CA GLY A 457 64.26 -33.75 19.86
C GLY A 457 62.94 -34.43 19.46
N GLY A 458 62.91 -35.75 19.59
CA GLY A 458 61.78 -36.60 19.23
C GLY A 458 60.54 -36.39 20.08
N GLY A 459 59.41 -36.82 19.54
CA GLY A 459 58.12 -36.86 20.21
C GLY A 459 57.04 -37.27 19.22
N ALA A 460 56.89 -38.58 19.04
CA ALA A 460 55.74 -39.15 18.36
C ALA A 460 54.50 -38.84 19.20
N ALA A 461 53.65 -37.93 18.71
CA ALA A 461 52.31 -37.71 19.22
C ALA A 461 51.32 -38.06 18.11
N ALA A 462 50.40 -38.97 18.46
CA ALA A 462 49.42 -39.56 17.59
C ALA A 462 48.60 -38.48 16.85
N ALA A 463 48.63 -38.54 15.51
CA ALA A 463 47.67 -37.86 14.67
C ALA A 463 46.34 -38.61 14.79
N GLU A 464 45.43 -38.11 15.62
CA GLU A 464 44.02 -38.45 15.48
C GLU A 464 43.58 -38.00 14.09
N ALA A 465 43.29 -38.97 13.24
CA ALA A 465 42.63 -38.75 11.97
C ALA A 465 41.22 -38.21 12.27
N LEU A 466 41.08 -36.89 12.26
CA LEU A 466 39.79 -36.24 12.20
C LEU A 466 39.15 -36.68 10.88
N GLU A 467 38.19 -37.60 10.95
CA GLU A 467 37.36 -37.99 9.80
C GLU A 467 36.87 -36.71 9.12
N ALA A 468 37.32 -36.49 7.90
CA ALA A 468 36.78 -35.44 7.07
C ALA A 468 35.29 -35.72 6.90
N LYS A 469 34.45 -34.90 7.56
CA LYS A 469 33.00 -34.89 7.31
C LYS A 469 32.81 -34.82 5.80
N PRO A 470 31.96 -35.68 5.19
CA PRO A 470 31.70 -35.58 3.77
C PRO A 470 31.15 -34.17 3.52
N ALA A 471 31.86 -33.39 2.70
CA ALA A 471 31.33 -32.15 2.17
C ALA A 471 30.13 -32.55 1.31
N VAL A 472 28.93 -32.43 1.86
CA VAL A 472 27.69 -32.52 1.09
C VAL A 472 27.79 -31.40 0.05
N PRO A 473 27.82 -31.69 -1.26
CA PRO A 473 27.71 -30.65 -2.25
C PRO A 473 26.29 -30.13 -2.17
N LEU A 474 26.09 -29.04 -1.44
CA LEU A 474 24.86 -28.26 -1.47
C LEU A 474 24.81 -27.51 -2.81
N VAL A 475 24.57 -28.25 -3.89
CA VAL A 475 24.05 -27.65 -5.12
C VAL A 475 22.56 -27.97 -5.17
N SER A 476 21.82 -27.33 -4.27
CA SER A 476 20.37 -27.24 -4.46
C SER A 476 20.14 -26.37 -5.69
N PRO A 477 19.26 -26.76 -6.63
CA PRO A 477 18.82 -25.85 -7.67
C PRO A 477 18.28 -24.56 -7.03
N HIS A 478 18.55 -23.41 -7.65
CA HIS A 478 18.01 -22.14 -7.16
C HIS A 478 16.48 -22.19 -7.26
N GLU A 479 15.80 -21.63 -6.27
CA GLU A 479 14.34 -21.50 -6.31
C GLU A 479 13.96 -20.32 -7.20
N VAL A 480 13.21 -20.62 -8.27
CA VAL A 480 12.74 -19.64 -9.23
C VAL A 480 11.26 -19.83 -9.53
N ALA A 481 10.57 -18.74 -9.84
CA ALA A 481 9.16 -18.71 -10.21
C ALA A 481 8.92 -17.88 -11.47
N ALA A 482 7.94 -18.30 -12.29
CA ALA A 482 7.45 -17.46 -13.38
C ALA A 482 6.46 -16.43 -12.83
N GLY A 483 6.66 -15.15 -13.13
CA GLY A 483 5.77 -14.08 -12.66
C GLY A 483 6.10 -12.71 -13.23
N ASP A 484 5.08 -11.85 -13.35
CA ASP A 484 5.25 -10.46 -13.74
C ASP A 484 5.45 -9.60 -12.48
N CYS A 485 6.43 -8.71 -12.51
CA CYS A 485 6.75 -7.80 -11.41
C CYS A 485 5.58 -6.87 -11.02
N VAL A 486 4.58 -6.66 -11.90
CA VAL A 486 3.37 -5.89 -11.59
C VAL A 486 2.29 -6.69 -10.84
N ALA A 487 2.45 -8.02 -10.72
CA ALA A 487 1.57 -8.92 -9.98
C ALA A 487 2.36 -10.15 -9.52
N LEU A 488 3.08 -10.01 -8.42
CA LEU A 488 3.99 -11.03 -7.91
C LEU A 488 3.21 -12.19 -7.27
N PRO A 489 3.58 -13.46 -7.57
CA PRO A 489 2.86 -14.64 -7.09
C PRO A 489 3.19 -15.01 -5.63
N PHE A 490 3.42 -14.02 -4.77
CA PHE A 490 3.84 -14.22 -3.39
C PHE A 490 2.88 -13.57 -2.40
N ARG A 491 2.91 -14.07 -1.16
CA ARG A 491 2.12 -13.53 -0.05
C ARG A 491 2.63 -12.17 0.40
N ASP A 492 1.75 -11.38 0.99
CA ASP A 492 2.08 -10.13 1.64
C ASP A 492 3.11 -10.36 2.77
N GLY A 493 4.13 -9.51 2.81
CA GLY A 493 5.16 -9.52 3.85
C GLY A 493 5.97 -10.82 3.92
N ALA A 494 6.04 -11.60 2.84
CA ALA A 494 6.76 -12.87 2.81
C ALA A 494 8.28 -12.71 2.88
N PHE A 495 8.84 -11.59 2.42
CA PHE A 495 10.28 -11.40 2.27
C PHE A 495 10.84 -10.36 3.25
N ASP A 496 12.09 -10.58 3.69
CA ASP A 496 12.88 -9.61 4.44
C ASP A 496 13.41 -8.49 3.56
N ALA A 497 13.70 -8.83 2.30
CA ALA A 497 14.15 -7.85 1.31
C ALA A 497 13.75 -8.21 -0.12
N VAL A 498 13.66 -7.20 -0.98
CA VAL A 498 13.50 -7.32 -2.43
C VAL A 498 14.66 -6.61 -3.13
N ILE A 499 15.21 -7.23 -4.16
CA ILE A 499 16.08 -6.57 -5.12
C ILE A 499 15.40 -6.53 -6.50
N CYS A 500 15.59 -5.45 -7.23
CA CYS A 500 15.12 -5.30 -8.60
C CYS A 500 16.20 -4.58 -9.41
N VAL A 501 16.99 -5.34 -10.16
CA VAL A 501 18.17 -4.81 -10.85
C VAL A 501 17.95 -4.80 -12.35
N ALA A 502 17.90 -3.61 -12.92
CA ALA A 502 17.77 -3.37 -14.35
C ALA A 502 16.47 -3.90 -15.00
N VAL A 503 15.35 -3.85 -14.27
CA VAL A 503 14.04 -4.34 -14.74
C VAL A 503 13.03 -3.22 -14.92
N LEU A 504 12.89 -2.32 -13.93
CA LEU A 504 11.83 -1.32 -13.88
C LEU A 504 11.82 -0.36 -15.10
N HIS A 505 12.98 -0.12 -15.71
CA HIS A 505 13.10 0.71 -16.92
C HIS A 505 12.67 0.01 -18.22
N HIS A 506 12.39 -1.30 -18.17
CA HIS A 506 11.76 -2.03 -19.27
C HIS A 506 10.22 -1.96 -19.24
N ILE A 507 9.63 -1.46 -18.15
CA ILE A 507 8.19 -1.27 -18.02
C ILE A 507 7.81 0.06 -18.65
N SER A 508 6.92 0.05 -19.64
CA SER A 508 6.76 1.16 -20.58
C SER A 508 5.85 2.29 -20.08
N THR A 509 5.01 2.03 -19.08
CA THR A 509 4.08 3.03 -18.54
C THR A 509 4.39 3.37 -17.09
N ARG A 510 4.14 4.62 -16.71
CA ARG A 510 4.31 5.11 -15.33
C ARG A 510 3.43 4.31 -14.36
N GLU A 511 2.21 4.00 -14.75
CA GLU A 511 1.21 3.28 -13.95
C GLU A 511 1.68 1.85 -13.64
N ARG A 512 2.22 1.13 -14.65
CA ARG A 512 2.79 -0.21 -14.45
C ARG A 512 4.06 -0.16 -13.58
N ARG A 513 4.90 0.86 -13.72
CA ARG A 513 6.08 1.05 -12.84
C ARG A 513 5.66 1.27 -11.38
N ILE A 514 4.63 2.08 -11.14
CA ILE A 514 4.07 2.29 -9.80
C ILE A 514 3.49 0.97 -9.26
N ALA A 515 2.76 0.21 -10.08
CA ALA A 515 2.21 -1.10 -9.68
C ALA A 515 3.33 -2.09 -9.29
N ALA A 516 4.42 -2.17 -10.05
CA ALA A 516 5.57 -3.00 -9.69
C ALA A 516 6.18 -2.59 -8.34
N LEU A 517 6.44 -1.29 -8.13
CA LEU A 517 6.96 -0.81 -6.84
C LEU A 517 6.01 -1.11 -5.67
N ARG A 518 4.70 -1.08 -5.90
CA ARG A 518 3.69 -1.49 -4.90
C ARG A 518 3.78 -2.97 -4.59
N GLU A 519 3.97 -3.83 -5.59
CA GLU A 519 4.17 -5.27 -5.37
C GLU A 519 5.45 -5.57 -4.60
N PHE A 520 6.53 -4.83 -4.86
CA PHE A 520 7.79 -5.00 -4.10
C PHE A 520 7.55 -4.68 -2.63
N ARG A 521 6.88 -3.55 -2.37
CA ARG A 521 6.48 -3.15 -1.02
C ARG A 521 5.51 -4.15 -0.38
N ARG A 522 4.54 -4.68 -1.13
CA ARG A 522 3.56 -5.66 -0.62
C ARG A 522 4.25 -6.95 -0.18
N CYS A 523 5.21 -7.42 -0.95
CA CYS A 523 5.95 -8.65 -0.68
C CYS A 523 6.93 -8.52 0.50
N VAL A 524 7.36 -7.30 0.86
CA VAL A 524 8.32 -7.06 1.94
C VAL A 524 7.61 -6.83 3.28
N ARG A 525 8.09 -7.49 4.34
CA ARG A 525 7.56 -7.31 5.70
C ARG A 525 7.81 -5.89 6.22
N LYS A 526 7.08 -5.48 7.25
CA LYS A 526 7.36 -4.21 7.93
C LYS A 526 8.81 -4.16 8.43
N GLY A 527 9.51 -3.08 8.10
CA GLY A 527 10.93 -2.89 8.41
C GLY A 527 11.90 -3.60 7.47
N GLY A 528 11.41 -4.38 6.49
CA GLY A 528 12.24 -4.92 5.42
C GLY A 528 12.60 -3.86 4.37
N GLU A 529 13.55 -4.19 3.51
CA GLU A 529 14.15 -3.22 2.57
C GLU A 529 13.96 -3.61 1.11
N VAL A 530 13.77 -2.61 0.24
CA VAL A 530 13.66 -2.79 -1.21
C VAL A 530 14.80 -2.03 -1.88
N MET A 531 15.62 -2.72 -2.68
CA MET A 531 16.67 -2.10 -3.47
C MET A 531 16.31 -2.15 -4.96
N VAL A 532 16.30 -0.98 -5.60
CA VAL A 532 16.02 -0.84 -7.04
C VAL A 532 17.23 -0.20 -7.72
N ILE A 533 17.76 -0.85 -8.76
CA ILE A 533 18.83 -0.30 -9.59
C ILE A 533 18.30 -0.11 -11.01
N VAL A 534 18.20 1.14 -11.45
CA VAL A 534 17.66 1.52 -12.76
C VAL A 534 18.60 2.47 -13.50
N TRP A 535 18.40 2.60 -14.81
CA TRP A 535 19.13 3.59 -15.59
C TRP A 535 18.53 4.97 -15.34
N ALA A 536 19.38 5.93 -14.99
CA ALA A 536 19.00 7.32 -14.81
C ALA A 536 18.96 8.07 -16.17
N LEU A 537 18.14 9.11 -16.27
CA LEU A 537 18.21 10.05 -17.39
C LEU A 537 19.55 10.82 -17.33
N GLU A 538 19.93 11.22 -16.13
CA GLU A 538 21.16 11.93 -15.79
C GLU A 538 22.34 10.96 -15.86
N GLN A 539 22.95 10.89 -17.04
CA GLN A 539 24.15 10.09 -17.26
C GLN A 539 25.41 10.96 -17.13
N PRO A 540 26.50 10.43 -16.54
CA PRO A 540 27.79 11.10 -16.56
C PRO A 540 28.22 11.44 -17.99
N THR A 541 28.97 12.52 -18.18
CA THR A 541 29.48 12.94 -19.50
C THR A 541 30.32 11.86 -20.20
N THR A 542 30.87 10.91 -19.44
CA THR A 542 31.63 9.75 -19.91
C THR A 542 30.77 8.59 -20.41
N SER A 543 29.44 8.66 -20.28
CA SER A 543 28.54 7.62 -20.77
C SER A 543 28.57 7.54 -22.29
N LYS A 544 28.55 6.30 -22.82
CA LYS A 544 28.47 6.04 -24.28
C LYS A 544 27.13 6.47 -24.89
N ARG A 545 26.13 6.78 -24.06
CA ARG A 545 24.79 7.19 -24.49
C ARG A 545 24.35 8.38 -23.62
N GLN A 546 23.85 9.41 -24.28
CA GLN A 546 23.20 10.54 -23.62
C GLN A 546 21.73 10.56 -24.02
N PHE A 547 20.86 10.80 -23.05
CA PHE A 547 19.42 10.85 -23.21
C PHE A 547 18.95 12.25 -22.84
N THR A 548 18.05 12.83 -23.65
CA THR A 548 17.53 14.20 -23.46
C THR A 548 16.10 14.23 -22.93
N GLU A 549 15.39 13.11 -23.01
CA GLU A 549 14.02 12.91 -22.52
C GLU A 549 13.89 11.54 -21.83
N PRO A 550 12.91 11.31 -20.94
CA PRO A 550 12.67 9.99 -20.36
C PRO A 550 12.05 8.99 -21.36
N ASP A 551 11.99 7.70 -21.00
CA ASP A 551 11.29 6.65 -21.75
C ASP A 551 11.81 6.41 -23.20
N ASN A 552 13.13 6.24 -23.36
CA ASN A 552 13.77 5.98 -24.65
C ASN A 552 13.81 4.48 -25.02
N LEU A 553 13.54 4.17 -26.29
CA LEU A 553 13.79 2.83 -26.83
C LEU A 553 15.28 2.65 -27.19
N VAL A 554 15.94 1.75 -26.48
CA VAL A 554 17.34 1.37 -26.73
C VAL A 554 17.40 0.12 -27.59
N SER A 555 17.84 0.26 -28.85
CA SER A 555 18.03 -0.89 -29.73
C SER A 555 19.10 -1.85 -29.20
N TRP A 556 18.73 -3.13 -29.12
CA TRP A 556 19.65 -4.22 -28.85
C TRP A 556 20.46 -4.54 -30.10
N ARG A 557 21.79 -4.64 -29.99
CA ARG A 557 22.66 -5.10 -31.06
C ARG A 557 23.25 -6.46 -30.69
N LEU A 558 22.77 -7.53 -31.32
CA LEU A 558 23.43 -8.83 -31.24
C LEU A 558 24.82 -8.70 -31.87
N GLN A 559 25.87 -9.00 -31.12
CA GLN A 559 27.21 -8.99 -31.67
C GLN A 559 27.35 -10.14 -32.66
N SER A 560 27.90 -9.87 -33.84
CA SER A 560 28.04 -10.83 -34.95
C SER A 560 28.71 -12.14 -34.54
N ARG A 561 29.61 -12.11 -33.55
CA ARG A 561 30.26 -13.31 -32.98
C ARG A 561 29.32 -14.29 -32.27
N TYR A 562 28.09 -13.88 -31.99
CA TYR A 562 27.05 -14.70 -31.35
C TYR A 562 25.86 -14.98 -32.28
N ALA A 563 25.90 -14.50 -33.52
CA ALA A 563 24.95 -14.91 -34.54
C ALA A 563 25.32 -16.33 -35.00
N ALA A 564 24.33 -17.23 -35.12
CA ALA A 564 24.57 -18.54 -35.72
C ALA A 564 25.15 -18.38 -37.14
N PRO A 565 26.09 -19.24 -37.58
CA PRO A 565 26.52 -19.24 -38.97
C PRO A 565 25.30 -19.46 -39.87
N SER A 566 25.11 -18.59 -40.86
CA SER A 566 24.03 -18.72 -41.83
C SER A 566 24.08 -20.12 -42.48
N PRO A 567 22.94 -20.81 -42.69
CA PRO A 567 22.90 -22.13 -43.33
C PRO A 567 23.36 -22.14 -44.80
N GLU A 568 23.65 -20.98 -45.39
CA GLU A 568 24.04 -20.85 -46.79
C GLU A 568 25.49 -20.38 -46.91
N GLY A 569 26.38 -21.36 -47.10
CA GLY A 569 27.81 -21.12 -47.33
C GLY A 569 28.61 -22.41 -47.53
N GLY A 570 27.97 -23.45 -48.04
CA GLY A 570 28.64 -24.69 -48.45
C GLY A 570 28.86 -24.71 -49.97
N GLY A 571 30.09 -24.46 -50.39
CA GLY A 571 30.67 -25.08 -51.58
C GLY A 571 30.22 -24.58 -52.96
N GLY A 572 30.99 -23.66 -53.53
CA GLY A 572 31.06 -23.44 -54.96
C GLY A 572 32.49 -23.05 -55.34
N GLY A 573 33.38 -24.03 -55.43
CA GLY A 573 34.69 -23.85 -56.03
C GLY A 573 34.58 -23.69 -57.55
N GLY A 574 35.27 -22.67 -58.06
CA GLY A 574 35.54 -22.38 -59.46
C GLY A 574 36.65 -21.34 -59.52
#